data_AF-A0A954QPJ7-F1
#
_entry.id   AF-A0A954QPJ7-F1
#
_cell.length_a   1.000
_cell.length_b   1.000
_cell.length_c   1.000
_cell.angle_alpha   90.00
_cell.angle_beta   90.00
_cell.angle_gamma   90.00
#
_symmetry.space_group_name_H-M   'P 1'
#
loop_
_entity.id
_entity.type
_entity.pdbx_description
1 polymer ?
#
loop_
_entity_poly.entity_id
_entity_poly.type
_entity_poly.pdbx_seq_one_letter_code
_entity_poly.pdbx_strand_id
1 'polypeptide(L)'
;ADYPSPDEILAYMRERRSVYLELLDGLAPSDLERPTTGGPPFMFDVGSVYQMSVWHEGLHTGQLTMIHRALGKTPLADRTA
;
A
#
# COMPACT_ATOMS: atom_id res chain seq x y z
N ALA A 1 2.55 15.08 18.28
CA ALA A 1 3.41 14.93 17.09
C ALA A 1 2.65 15.52 15.94
N ASP A 2 3.23 16.48 15.23
CA ASP A 2 2.57 17.08 14.07
C ASP A 2 2.59 16.08 12.92
N TYR A 3 1.45 15.89 12.27
CA TYR A 3 1.35 15.04 11.10
C TYR A 3 2.14 15.69 9.95
N PRO A 4 2.90 14.92 9.13
CA PRO A 4 3.70 15.50 8.05
C PRO A 4 2.85 16.25 7.03
N SER A 5 3.46 17.21 6.35
CA SER A 5 2.82 17.94 5.26
C SER A 5 2.50 17.02 4.07
N PRO A 6 1.53 17.38 3.21
CA PRO A 6 1.24 16.62 2.00
C PRO A 6 2.47 16.40 1.12
N ASP A 7 3.36 17.39 0.99
CA ASP A 7 4.57 17.28 0.16
C ASP A 7 5.56 16.27 0.73
N GLU A 8 5.74 16.24 2.06
CA GLU A 8 6.57 15.25 2.74
C GLU A 8 6.00 13.84 2.56
N ILE A 9 4.69 13.68 2.70
CA ILE A 9 4.02 12.38 2.49
C ILE A 9 4.19 11.91 1.06
N LEU A 10 3.97 12.79 0.07
CA LEU A 10 4.11 12.44 -1.35
C LEU A 10 5.56 12.11 -1.71
N ALA A 11 6.54 12.84 -1.16
CA ALA A 11 7.95 12.54 -1.35
C ALA A 11 8.32 11.18 -0.77
N TYR A 12 7.87 10.91 0.46
CA TYR A 12 8.08 9.62 1.11
C TYR A 12 7.44 8.47 0.31
N MET A 13 6.18 8.61 -0.13
CA MET A 13 5.48 7.57 -0.88
C MET A 13 6.13 7.28 -2.24
N ARG A 14 6.66 8.31 -2.94
CA ARG A 14 7.41 8.10 -4.18
C ARG A 14 8.67 7.26 -3.96
N GLU A 15 9.43 7.57 -2.91
CA GLU A 15 10.64 6.83 -2.58
C GLU A 15 10.32 5.40 -2.11
N ARG A 16 9.29 5.21 -1.27
CA ARG A 16 8.79 3.87 -0.89
C ARG A 16 8.35 3.04 -2.10
N ARG A 17 7.70 3.66 -3.09
CA ARG A 17 7.33 2.99 -4.34
C ARG A 17 8.55 2.50 -5.12
N SER A 18 9.60 3.32 -5.23
CA SER A 18 10.84 2.90 -5.90
C SER A 18 11.47 1.70 -5.20
N VAL A 19 11.60 1.74 -3.87
CA VAL A 19 12.11 0.61 -3.07
C VAL A 19 11.25 -0.64 -3.25
N TYR A 20 9.93 -0.50 -3.22
CA TYR A 20 9.00 -1.62 -3.39
C TYR A 20 9.14 -2.29 -4.77
N LEU A 21 9.27 -1.50 -5.83
CA LEU A 21 9.49 -2.04 -7.18
C LEU A 21 10.84 -2.75 -7.31
N GLU A 22 11.91 -2.17 -6.76
CA GLU A 22 13.24 -2.80 -6.77
C GLU A 22 13.21 -4.16 -6.05
N LEU A 23 12.50 -4.25 -4.92
CA LEU A 23 12.30 -5.52 -4.21
C LEU A 23 11.46 -6.51 -5.02
N LEU A 24 10.41 -6.04 -5.71
CA LEU A 24 9.60 -6.88 -6.60
C LEU A 24 10.41 -7.45 -7.76
N ASP A 25 11.24 -6.64 -8.40
CA ASP A 25 12.08 -7.06 -9.52
C ASP A 25 13.14 -8.11 -9.11
N GLY A 26 13.54 -8.08 -7.83
CA GLY A 26 14.50 -9.03 -7.26
C GLY A 26 13.90 -10.35 -6.74
N LEU A 27 12.57 -10.52 -6.74
CA LEU A 27 11.92 -11.70 -6.16
C LEU A 27 11.86 -12.86 -7.15
N ALA A 28 12.39 -14.02 -6.74
CA ALA A 28 12.06 -15.29 -7.38
C ALA A 28 10.72 -15.82 -6.86
N PRO A 29 9.96 -16.61 -7.64
CA PRO A 29 8.72 -17.21 -7.16
C PRO A 29 8.87 -18.00 -5.85
N SER A 30 10.00 -18.68 -5.65
CA SER A 30 10.31 -19.43 -4.42
C SER A 30 10.48 -18.55 -3.18
N ASP A 31 10.82 -17.27 -3.35
CA ASP A 31 10.98 -16.35 -2.23
C ASP A 31 9.65 -16.01 -1.56
N LEU A 32 8.52 -16.18 -2.27
CA LEU A 32 7.18 -15.92 -1.74
C LEU A 32 6.82 -16.88 -0.60
N GLU A 33 7.39 -18.09 -0.60
CA GLU A 33 7.16 -19.11 0.44
C GLU A 33 8.03 -18.89 1.70
N ARG A 34 8.95 -17.91 1.66
CA ARG A 34 9.84 -17.64 2.78
C ARG A 34 9.02 -17.14 3.99
N PRO A 35 9.18 -17.74 5.19
CA PRO A 35 8.47 -17.29 6.37
C PRO A 35 8.80 -15.84 6.74
N THR A 36 7.81 -15.11 7.24
CA THR A 36 8.03 -13.78 7.82
C THR A 36 8.62 -13.89 9.22
N THR A 37 9.44 -12.92 9.60
CA THR A 37 9.94 -12.78 10.97
C THR A 37 9.15 -11.70 11.70
N GLY A 38 8.08 -12.11 12.40
CA GLY A 38 7.19 -11.20 13.12
C GLY A 38 6.04 -10.67 12.27
N GLY A 39 5.15 -9.90 12.90
CA GLY A 39 3.92 -9.39 12.30
C GLY A 39 2.68 -10.21 12.64
N PRO A 40 1.50 -9.79 12.13
CA PRO A 40 0.24 -10.48 12.34
C PRO A 40 0.25 -11.94 11.84
N PRO A 41 -0.48 -12.86 12.50
CA PRO A 41 -0.42 -14.30 12.20
C PRO A 41 -0.95 -14.67 10.81
N PHE A 42 -1.65 -13.77 10.12
CA PHE A 42 -2.16 -13.97 8.76
C PHE A 42 -1.17 -13.54 7.66
N MET A 43 -0.03 -12.95 8.02
CA MET A 43 1.08 -12.66 7.11
C MET A 43 2.24 -13.61 7.43
N PHE A 44 2.03 -14.89 7.18
CA PHE A 44 2.90 -15.99 7.61
C PHE A 44 4.11 -16.23 6.69
N ASP A 45 4.07 -15.71 5.47
CA ASP A 45 5.14 -15.79 4.47
C ASP A 45 5.26 -14.48 3.67
N VAL A 46 6.32 -14.34 2.88
CA VAL A 46 6.54 -13.15 2.06
C VAL A 46 5.37 -12.92 1.09
N GLY A 47 4.83 -13.98 0.50
CA GLY A 47 3.69 -13.91 -0.41
C GLY A 47 2.45 -13.27 0.21
N SER A 48 2.09 -13.69 1.43
CA SER A 48 0.97 -13.12 2.19
C SER A 48 1.20 -11.66 2.58
N VAL A 49 2.44 -11.22 2.78
CA VAL A 49 2.76 -9.77 2.96
C VAL A 49 2.49 -8.97 1.70
N TYR A 50 2.91 -9.46 0.53
CA TYR A 50 2.64 -8.80 -0.75
C TYR A 50 1.14 -8.76 -1.06
N GLN A 51 0.43 -9.88 -0.84
CA GLN A 51 -1.01 -9.94 -0.98
C GLN A 51 -1.72 -8.93 -0.06
N MET A 52 -1.32 -8.87 1.21
CA MET A 52 -1.90 -7.94 2.17
C MET A 52 -1.65 -6.49 1.78
N SER A 53 -0.47 -6.16 1.26
CA SER A 53 -0.14 -4.80 0.80
C SER A 53 -1.11 -4.30 -0.28
N VAL A 54 -1.49 -5.17 -1.21
CA VAL A 54 -2.47 -4.86 -2.27
C VAL A 54 -3.87 -4.69 -1.69
N TRP A 55 -4.30 -5.61 -0.82
CA TRP A 55 -5.65 -5.56 -0.24
C TRP A 55 -5.84 -4.37 0.71
N HIS A 56 -4.81 -4.06 1.50
CA HIS A 56 -4.81 -2.97 2.46
C HIS A 56 -4.93 -1.59 1.79
N GLU A 57 -4.20 -1.37 0.70
CA GLU A 57 -4.31 -0.13 -0.08
C GLU A 57 -5.71 0.04 -0.68
N GLY A 58 -6.27 -1.03 -1.25
CA GLY A 58 -7.63 -1.02 -1.79
C GLY A 58 -8.69 -0.69 -0.73
N LEU A 59 -8.55 -1.26 0.48
CA LEU A 59 -9.43 -0.98 1.61
C LEU A 59 -9.42 0.52 1.96
N HIS A 60 -8.24 1.12 2.15
CA HIS A 60 -8.13 2.54 2.50
C HIS A 60 -8.56 3.46 1.36
N THR A 61 -8.27 3.10 0.12
CA THR A 61 -8.76 3.82 -1.06
C THR A 61 -10.29 3.84 -1.10
N GLY A 62 -10.95 2.74 -0.73
CA GLY A 62 -12.41 2.67 -0.60
C GLY A 62 -12.95 3.62 0.49
N GLN A 63 -12.31 3.66 1.66
CA GLN A 63 -12.66 4.58 2.74
C GLN A 63 -12.53 6.05 2.31
N LEU A 64 -11.41 6.40 1.68
CA LEU A 64 -11.17 7.76 1.16
C LEU A 64 -12.16 8.14 0.05
N THR A 65 -12.54 7.18 -0.78
CA THR A 65 -13.58 7.37 -1.81
C THR A 65 -14.91 7.77 -1.20
N MET A 66 -15.34 7.10 -0.12
CA MET A 66 -16.57 7.46 0.59
C MET A 66 -16.50 8.86 1.20
N ILE A 67 -15.36 9.24 1.77
CA ILE A 67 -15.12 10.58 2.33
C ILE A 67 -15.20 11.65 1.22
N HIS A 68 -14.58 11.40 0.07
CA HIS A 68 -14.66 12.30 -1.09
C HIS A 68 -16.11 12.56 -1.50
N ARG A 69 -16.89 11.48 -1.64
CA ARG A 69 -18.31 11.59 -1.97
C ARG A 69 -19.08 12.39 -0.93
N ALA A 70 -18.86 12.14 0.36
CA ALA A 70 -19.51 12.87 1.45
C ALA A 70 -19.19 14.38 1.43
N LEU A 71 -17.99 14.76 0.95
CA LEU A 71 -17.56 16.15 0.77
C LEU A 71 -17.98 16.77 -0.58
N GLY A 72 -18.80 16.08 -1.38
CA GLY A 72 -19.21 16.55 -2.71
C GLY A 72 -18.08 16.53 -3.76
N LYS A 73 -16.98 15.83 -3.49
CA LYS A 73 -15.84 15.65 -4.41
C LYS A 73 -16.02 14.38 -5.24
N THR A 74 -15.42 14.34 -6.43
CA THR A 74 -15.35 13.13 -7.24
C THR A 74 -14.69 11.99 -6.44
N PRO A 75 -15.35 10.81 -6.36
CA PRO A 75 -14.77 9.55 -5.85
C PRO A 75 -13.35 9.33 -6.37
N LEU A 76 -12.45 8.80 -5.55
CA LEU A 76 -11.08 8.52 -6.03
C LEU A 76 -11.07 7.41 -7.08
N ALA A 77 -11.93 6.40 -6.93
CA ALA A 77 -12.08 5.30 -7.88
C ALA A 77 -12.52 5.73 -9.30
N ASP A 78 -13.19 6.89 -9.42
CA ASP A 78 -13.72 7.39 -10.70
C ASP A 78 -12.77 8.39 -11.37
N ARG A 79 -11.63 8.70 -10.74
CA ARG A 79 -10.63 9.60 -11.32
C ARG A 79 -9.81 8.83 -12.34
N THR A 80 -9.75 9.34 -13.56
CA THR A 80 -8.77 8.88 -14.55
C THR A 80 -7.37 9.21 -14.04
N ALA A 81 -6.45 8.25 -14.16
CA ALA A 81 -5.03 8.43 -13.88
C ALA A 81 -4.40 9.50 -14.79
#